data_AF-A0A8J6HEJ9-F1
#
_entry.id   AF-A0A8J6HEJ9-F1
#
_cell.length_a   1.000
_cell.length_b   1.000
_cell.length_c   1.000
_cell.angle_alpha   90.00
_cell.angle_beta   90.00
_cell.angle_gamma   90.00
#
_symmetry.space_group_name_H-M   'P 1'
#
loop_
_entity.id
_entity.type
_entity.pdbx_description
1 polymer ?
#
loop_
_entity_poly.entity_id
_entity_poly.type
_entity_poly.pdbx_seq_one_letter_code
_entity_poly.pdbx_strand_id
1 'polypeptide(L)'
;MTTSTCKKSYKKPCTPDGTELKRVLPDALKTNCAKCSEKQKVGARTVIHHLYKNKSNWWKELEAKYDPENTYYKEHEAELKAL
;
A
#
# COMPACT_ATOMS: atom_id res chain seq x y z
N MET A 1 -13.79 5.14 22.18
CA MET A 1 -13.12 6.02 21.19
C MET A 1 -11.90 5.24 20.73
N THR A 2 -11.73 4.76 19.50
CA THR A 2 -11.95 5.40 18.20
C THR A 2 -12.32 4.33 17.16
N THR A 3 -13.37 4.60 16.41
CA THR A 3 -13.84 3.78 15.29
C THR A 3 -12.77 3.73 14.19
N SER A 4 -12.06 2.62 14.12
CA SER A 4 -11.23 2.21 12.97
C SER A 4 -12.15 2.01 11.76
N THR A 5 -12.52 3.12 11.13
CA THR A 5 -13.49 3.13 10.04
C THR A 5 -12.78 2.68 8.77
N CYS A 6 -12.79 1.37 8.53
CA CYS A 6 -12.55 0.80 7.21
C CYS A 6 -13.86 0.89 6.41
N LYS A 7 -14.02 1.91 5.56
CA LYS A 7 -14.99 1.89 4.45
C LYS A 7 -14.15 1.74 3.18
N LYS A 8 -14.40 0.73 2.33
CA LYS A 8 -15.63 0.56 1.55
C LYS A 8 -15.99 -0.94 1.42
N SER A 9 -17.08 -1.32 2.08
CA SER A 9 -18.04 -2.35 1.67
C SER A 9 -17.53 -3.77 1.33
N TYR A 10 -16.95 -4.50 2.28
CA TYR A 10 -17.21 -5.93 2.58
C TYR A 10 -16.56 -6.20 3.94
N LYS A 11 -17.37 -6.36 4.98
CA LYS A 11 -17.00 -6.19 6.39
C LYS A 11 -16.33 -7.43 6.98
N LYS A 12 -15.34 -8.02 6.30
CA LYS A 12 -14.38 -8.88 7.00
C LYS A 12 -13.35 -7.99 7.70
N PRO A 13 -13.08 -8.18 8.99
CA PRO A 13 -11.98 -7.46 9.63
C PRO A 13 -10.71 -7.76 8.85
N CYS A 14 -9.90 -6.73 8.60
CA CYS A 14 -8.56 -6.94 8.07
C CYS A 14 -7.82 -7.91 9.00
N THR A 15 -7.03 -8.82 8.43
CA THR A 15 -6.11 -9.63 9.23
C THR A 15 -5.18 -8.70 10.02
N PRO A 16 -4.55 -9.18 11.13
CA PRO A 16 -3.58 -8.38 11.86
C PRO A 16 -2.50 -7.77 10.95
N ASP A 17 -1.94 -8.58 10.03
CA ASP A 17 -1.03 -8.13 8.99
C ASP A 17 -1.64 -7.10 8.05
N GLY A 18 -2.86 -7.30 7.57
CA GLY A 18 -3.54 -6.32 6.70
C GLY A 18 -3.82 -5.00 7.39
N THR A 19 -4.04 -5.02 8.70
CA THR A 19 -4.24 -3.83 9.53
C THR A 19 -2.94 -3.06 9.71
N GLU A 20 -1.85 -3.76 10.01
CA GLU A 20 -0.52 -3.14 10.09
C GLU A 20 -0.10 -2.60 8.73
N LEU A 21 -0.27 -3.37 7.65
CA LEU A 21 0.03 -2.91 6.28
C LEU A 21 -0.71 -1.62 5.96
N LYS A 22 -2.00 -1.54 6.29
CA LYS A 22 -2.79 -0.31 6.08
C LYS A 22 -2.23 0.89 6.86
N ARG A 23 -1.61 0.64 8.02
CA ARG A 23 -0.98 1.68 8.84
C ARG A 23 0.36 2.13 8.26
N VAL A 24 1.17 1.21 7.73
CA VAL A 24 2.50 1.51 7.20
C VAL A 24 2.50 1.92 5.73
N LEU A 25 1.53 1.49 4.92
CA LEU A 25 1.41 1.81 3.48
C LEU A 25 1.54 3.30 3.16
N PRO A 26 0.88 4.23 3.88
CA PRO A 26 1.01 5.66 3.59
C PRO A 26 2.43 6.18 3.81
N ASP A 27 3.13 5.67 4.82
CA ASP A 27 4.52 6.02 5.11
C ASP A 27 5.47 5.35 4.10
N ALA A 28 5.18 4.10 3.72
CA ALA A 28 5.90 3.36 2.69
C ALA A 28 5.95 4.11 1.36
N LEU A 29 4.83 4.70 0.95
CA LEU A 29 4.70 5.39 -0.32
C LEU A 29 5.27 6.82 -0.29
N LYS A 30 5.23 7.49 0.87
CA LYS A 30 5.71 8.89 1.00
C LYS A 30 7.18 9.02 1.37
N THR A 31 7.69 8.13 2.22
CA THR A 31 9.02 8.25 2.83
C THR A 31 9.87 7.00 2.65
N ASN A 32 9.47 6.13 1.72
CA ASN A 32 10.08 4.81 1.52
C ASN A 32 10.10 3.97 2.82
N CYS A 33 9.14 4.20 3.73
CA CYS A 33 8.97 3.43 4.97
C CYS A 33 10.22 3.47 5.88
N ALA A 34 10.78 4.66 6.13
CA ALA A 34 12.00 4.80 6.95
C ALA A 34 11.89 4.17 8.35
N LYS A 35 10.67 4.06 8.89
CA LYS A 35 10.38 3.49 10.22
C LYS A 35 9.95 2.02 10.18
N CYS A 36 9.87 1.42 9.01
CA CYS A 36 9.33 0.08 8.83
C CYS A 36 10.42 -0.97 8.95
N SER A 37 10.07 -2.10 9.58
CA SER A 37 10.91 -3.30 9.56
C SER A 37 11.06 -3.82 8.12
N GLU A 38 12.18 -4.47 7.83
CA GLU A 38 12.40 -5.14 6.54
C GLU A 38 11.25 -6.09 6.17
N LYS A 39 10.68 -6.80 7.15
CA LYS A 39 9.49 -7.66 6.91
C LYS A 39 8.28 -6.86 6.44
N GLN A 40 8.07 -5.67 6.98
CA GLN A 40 6.96 -4.79 6.60
C GLN A 40 7.18 -4.19 5.21
N LYS A 41 8.43 -3.82 4.87
CA LYS A 41 8.79 -3.32 3.53
C LYS A 41 8.55 -4.38 2.46
N VAL A 42 9.02 -5.61 2.69
CA VAL A 42 8.82 -6.75 1.78
C VAL A 42 7.33 -7.09 1.64
N GLY A 43 6.59 -7.10 2.75
CA GLY A 43 5.14 -7.32 2.73
C GLY A 43 4.39 -6.24 1.95
N ALA A 44 4.74 -4.96 2.18
CA ALA A 44 4.17 -3.83 1.46
C ALA A 44 4.44 -3.93 -0.05
N ARG A 45 5.69 -4.20 -0.47
CA ARG A 45 6.04 -4.44 -1.89
C ARG A 45 5.22 -5.55 -2.51
N THR A 46 5.09 -6.69 -1.83
CA THR A 46 4.33 -7.84 -2.33
C THR A 46 2.87 -7.47 -2.60
N VAL A 47 2.25 -6.72 -1.67
CA VAL A 47 0.86 -6.26 -1.84
C VAL A 47 0.76 -5.21 -2.93
N ILE A 48 1.69 -4.27 -3.01
CA ILE A 48 1.75 -3.25 -4.07
C ILE A 48 1.85 -3.92 -5.45
N HIS A 49 2.75 -4.90 -5.61
CA HIS A 49 2.89 -5.67 -6.85
C HIS A 49 1.61 -6.40 -7.22
N HIS A 50 0.97 -7.04 -6.24
CA HIS A 50 -0.30 -7.70 -6.46
C HIS A 50 -1.40 -6.72 -6.91
N LEU A 51 -1.47 -5.55 -6.27
CA LEU A 51 -2.43 -4.50 -6.61
C LEU A 51 -2.17 -3.91 -8.00
N TYR A 52 -0.90 -3.62 -8.33
CA TYR A 52 -0.51 -3.10 -9.62
C TYR A 52 -0.88 -4.07 -10.76
N LYS A 53 -0.53 -5.35 -10.61
CA LYS A 53 -0.74 -6.38 -11.64
C LYS A 53 -2.19 -6.85 -11.76
N ASN A 54 -2.90 -7.02 -10.64
CA ASN A 54 -4.21 -7.69 -10.63
C ASN A 54 -5.38 -6.73 -10.34
N LYS A 55 -5.13 -5.54 -9.79
CA LYS A 55 -6.16 -4.62 -9.27
C LYS A 55 -5.85 -3.16 -9.59
N SER A 56 -5.66 -2.83 -10.86
CA SER A 56 -5.27 -1.47 -11.30
C SER A 56 -6.20 -0.35 -10.79
N ASN A 57 -7.51 -0.61 -10.67
CA ASN A 57 -8.45 0.36 -10.11
C ASN A 57 -8.11 0.72 -8.65
N TRP A 58 -7.77 -0.29 -7.85
CA TRP A 58 -7.43 -0.09 -6.44
C TRP A 58 -6.06 0.57 -6.30
N TRP A 59 -5.11 0.21 -7.18
CA TRP A 59 -3.82 0.87 -7.27
C TRP A 59 -3.98 2.38 -7.52
N LYS A 60 -4.78 2.78 -8.52
CA LYS A 60 -5.07 4.18 -8.81
C LYS A 60 -5.71 4.93 -7.64
N GLU A 61 -6.68 4.30 -6.95
CA GLU A 61 -7.29 4.89 -5.75
C GLU A 61 -6.27 5.08 -4.61
N LEU A 62 -5.30 4.17 -4.51
CA LEU A 62 -4.28 4.16 -3.48
C LEU A 62 -3.21 5.23 -3.77
N GLU A 63 -2.72 5.33 -5.00
CA GLU A 63 -1.85 6.41 -5.48
C GLU A 63 -2.51 7.77 -5.26
N ALA A 64 -3.72 7.97 -5.79
CA ALA A 64 -4.44 9.24 -5.66
C ALA A 64 -4.65 9.67 -4.20
N LYS A 65 -4.73 8.72 -3.27
CA LYS A 65 -4.95 8.99 -1.85
C LYS A 65 -3.66 9.21 -1.05
N TYR A 66 -2.62 8.43 -1.32
CA TYR A 66 -1.43 8.39 -0.47
C TYR A 66 -0.16 8.90 -1.15
N ASP A 67 -0.06 8.80 -2.48
CA ASP A 67 1.08 9.26 -3.29
C ASP A 67 0.59 9.97 -4.57
N PRO A 68 -0.03 11.16 -4.45
CA PRO A 68 -0.54 11.88 -5.61
C PRO A 68 0.57 12.35 -6.58
N GLU A 69 1.83 12.34 -6.14
CA GLU A 69 2.99 12.72 -6.94
C GLU A 69 3.59 11.53 -7.72
N ASN A 70 3.06 10.32 -7.49
CA ASN A 70 3.55 9.06 -8.04
C ASN A 70 5.06 8.88 -7.80
N THR A 71 5.53 9.28 -6.61
CA THR A 71 6.94 9.20 -6.23
C THR A 71 7.38 7.75 -6.13
N TYR A 72 6.59 6.89 -5.48
CA TYR A 72 6.88 5.48 -5.35
C TYR A 72 6.90 4.77 -6.72
N TYR A 73 5.93 5.10 -7.58
CA TYR A 73 5.89 4.54 -8.93
C TYR A 73 7.14 4.92 -9.74
N LYS A 74 7.60 6.18 -9.65
CA LYS A 74 8.81 6.64 -10.33
C LYS A 74 10.07 5.94 -9.82
N GLU A 75 10.21 5.78 -8.50
CA GLU A 75 11.36 5.10 -7.89
C GLU A 75 11.40 3.60 -8.23
N HIS A 76 10.23 2.95 -8.27
CA HIS A 76 10.08 1.52 -8.51
C HIS A 76 9.61 1.19 -9.92
N GLU A 77 9.70 2.13 -10.86
CA GLU A 77 9.10 2.00 -12.20
C GLU A 77 9.64 0.79 -12.94
N ALA A 78 10.96 0.59 -12.91
CA ALA A 78 11.63 -0.53 -13.55
C ALA A 78 11.20 -1.87 -12.94
N GLU A 79 11.02 -1.92 -11.62
CA GLU A 79 10.55 -3.11 -10.89
C GLU A 79 9.10 -3.42 -11.27
N LEU A 80 8.22 -2.41 -11.25
CA LEU A 80 6.80 -2.55 -11.54
C LEU A 80 6.51 -2.89 -13.01
N LYS A 81 7.25 -2.29 -13.95
CA LYS A 81 7.12 -2.58 -15.39
C LYS A 81 7.64 -3.98 -15.76
N ALA A 82 8.49 -4.57 -14.93
CA ALA A 82 9.02 -5.92 -15.14
C ALA A 82 8.11 -7.05 -14.60
N LEU A 83 6.99 -6.71 -13.92
CA LEU A 83 6.01 -7.65 -13.36
C LEU A 83 4.95 -8.12 -14.36
#